data_AF-A0A3C1DPL5-F1
#
_entry.id   AF-A0A3C1DPL5-F1
#
_cell.length_a   1.000
_cell.length_b   1.000
_cell.length_c   1.000
_cell.angle_alpha   90.00
_cell.angle_beta   90.00
_cell.angle_gamma   90.00
#
_symmetry.space_group_name_H-M   'P 1'
#
loop_
_entity.id
_entity.type
_entity.pdbx_description
1 polymer ?
#
loop_
_entity_poly.entity_id
_entity_poly.type
_entity_poly.pdbx_seq_one_letter_code
_entity_poly.pdbx_strand_id
1 'polypeptide(L)' 'METKFRLKYYTRKTLLTFLGPSELDEHNDPMAKLERERDERLGSRPKKAHSVHIPKRHFHTTHAA' A
#
# COMPACT_ATOMS: atom_id res chain seq x y z
N MET A 1 -4.93 -15.25 -30.40
CA MET A 1 -5.11 -14.59 -29.09
C MET A 1 -3.79 -14.01 -28.56
N GLU A 2 -2.63 -14.65 -28.77
CA GLU A 2 -1.28 -14.17 -28.37
C GLU A 2 -0.94 -12.72 -28.75
N THR A 3 -1.20 -12.32 -29.99
CA THR A 3 -0.69 -11.06 -30.55
C THR A 3 -1.34 -9.85 -29.88
N LYS A 4 -2.66 -9.92 -29.64
CA LYS A 4 -3.43 -8.90 -28.90
C LYS A 4 -2.94 -8.79 -27.45
N PHE A 5 -2.61 -9.92 -26.83
CA PHE A 5 -2.12 -9.95 -25.46
C PHE A 5 -0.72 -9.33 -25.32
N ARG A 6 0.18 -9.66 -26.27
CA ARG A 6 1.53 -9.08 -26.33
C ARG A 6 1.48 -7.58 -26.56
N LEU A 7 0.65 -7.11 -27.50
CA LEU A 7 0.52 -5.69 -27.78
C LEU A 7 0.04 -4.92 -26.54
N LYS A 8 -1.00 -5.42 -25.85
CA LYS A 8 -1.52 -4.82 -24.61
C LYS A 8 -0.48 -4.81 -23.48
N TYR A 9 0.33 -5.86 -23.38
CA TYR A 9 1.39 -5.96 -22.37
C TYR A 9 2.47 -4.90 -22.60
N TYR A 10 2.96 -4.78 -23.84
CA TYR A 10 4.02 -3.83 -24.17
C TYR A 10 3.56 -2.38 -24.08
N THR A 11 2.33 -2.07 -24.52
CA THR A 11 1.78 -0.71 -24.39
C THR A 11 1.60 -0.30 -22.93
N ARG A 12 1.09 -1.20 -22.08
CA ARG A 12 0.95 -0.91 -20.64
C ARG A 12 2.32 -0.71 -19.99
N LYS A 13 3.32 -1.52 -20.35
CA LYS A 13 4.68 -1.41 -19.82
C LYS A 13 5.35 -0.11 -20.25
N THR A 14 5.25 0.29 -21.53
CA THR A 14 5.83 1.56 -22.00
C THR A 14 5.14 2.76 -21.36
N LEU A 15 3.81 2.76 -21.26
CA LEU A 15 3.08 3.83 -20.59
C LEU A 15 3.52 3.98 -19.13
N LEU A 16 3.61 2.88 -18.37
CA LEU A 16 4.07 2.93 -16.97
C LEU A 16 5.56 3.29 -16.82
N THR A 17 6.37 3.12 -17.86
CA THR A 17 7.80 3.48 -17.82
C THR A 17 8.00 4.97 -18.10
N PHE A 18 7.25 5.53 -19.05
CA PHE A 18 7.39 6.95 -19.44
C PHE A 18 6.51 7.90 -18.63
N LEU A 19 5.31 7.46 -18.22
CA LEU A 19 4.43 8.24 -17.33
C LEU A 19 4.68 7.91 -15.84
N GLY A 20 5.67 7.07 -15.55
CA GLY A 20 5.85 6.46 -14.23
C GLY A 20 4.70 5.50 -13.89
N PRO A 21 4.75 4.77 -12.77
CA PRO A 21 3.49 4.46 -12.10
C PRO A 21 2.78 5.81 -12.02
N SER A 22 1.51 5.90 -12.45
CA SER A 22 0.73 7.04 -12.01
C SER A 22 0.96 7.06 -10.51
N GLU A 23 1.67 8.07 -10.00
CA GLU A 23 1.52 8.42 -8.60
C GLU A 23 0.02 8.39 -8.46
N LEU A 24 -0.47 7.47 -7.61
CA LEU A 24 -1.88 7.41 -7.28
C LEU A 24 -2.09 8.78 -6.67
N ASP A 25 -2.45 9.73 -7.53
CA ASP A 25 -2.67 11.11 -7.18
C ASP A 25 -3.61 10.97 -6.01
N GLU A 26 -3.20 11.37 -4.80
CA GLU A 26 -3.99 11.10 -3.60
C GLU A 26 -5.41 11.66 -3.78
N HIS A 27 -5.58 12.59 -4.73
CA HIS A 27 -6.86 13.09 -5.21
C HIS A 27 -7.76 12.09 -5.96
N ASN A 28 -7.21 11.09 -6.64
CA ASN A 28 -7.94 10.07 -7.41
C ASN A 28 -8.06 8.70 -6.72
N ASP A 29 -7.50 8.53 -5.51
CA ASP A 29 -7.75 7.32 -4.74
C ASP A 29 -9.19 7.33 -4.19
N PRO A 30 -10.08 6.40 -4.62
CA PRO A 30 -11.45 6.34 -4.13
C PRO A 30 -11.52 6.11 -2.62
N MET A 31 -10.52 5.44 -2.03
CA MET A 31 -10.46 5.25 -0.59
C MET A 31 -10.11 6.54 0.14
N ALA A 32 -9.12 7.30 -0.35
CA ALA A 32 -8.78 8.59 0.22
C ALA A 32 -9.96 9.57 0.17
N LYS A 33 -10.75 9.54 -0.91
CA LYS A 33 -11.98 10.35 -1.02
C LYS A 33 -13.01 9.99 0.03
N LEU A 34 -13.28 8.70 0.24
CA LEU A 34 -14.21 8.22 1.26
C LEU A 34 -13.75 8.58 2.68
N GLU A 35 -12.43 8.54 2.94
CA GLU A 35 -11.89 8.92 4.23
C GLU A 35 -12.03 10.43 4.49
N ARG A 36 -11.81 11.28 3.47
CA ARG A 36 -12.10 12.73 3.58
C ARG A 36 -13.56 13.02 3.88
N GLU A 37 -14.49 12.42 3.12
CA GLU A 37 -15.94 12.62 3.34
C GLU A 37 -16.38 12.16 4.73
N ARG A 38 -15.79 11.06 5.24
CA ARG A 38 -16.03 10.59 6.59
C ARG A 38 -15.51 11.60 7.63
N ASP A 39 -14.28 12.07 7.46
CA ASP A 39 -13.65 12.98 8.41
C ASP A 39 -14.33 14.35 8.43
N GLU A 40 -14.90 14.80 7.31
CA GLU A 40 -15.78 15.98 7.24
C GLU A 40 -17.08 15.80 8.04
N ARG A 41 -17.67 14.59 8.02
CA ARG A 41 -18.96 14.30 8.69
C ARG A 41 -18.82 13.96 10.17
N LEU A 42 -17.76 13.23 10.55
CA LEU A 42 -17.60 12.60 11.86
C LEU A 42 -16.39 13.14 12.64
N GLY A 43 -15.60 14.03 12.03
CA GLY A 43 -14.36 14.53 12.59
C GLY A 43 -13.17 13.60 12.38
N SER A 44 -11.96 14.16 12.58
CA SER A 44 -10.69 13.46 12.36
C SER A 44 -10.56 12.22 13.25
N ARG A 45 -10.16 11.08 12.66
CA ARG A 45 -9.83 9.89 13.46
C ARG A 45 -8.67 10.18 14.42
N PRO A 46 -8.68 9.59 15.63
CA PRO A 46 -7.46 9.51 16.43
C PRO A 46 -6.38 8.79 15.62
N LYS A 47 -5.15 9.32 15.62
CA LYS A 47 -4.01 8.70 14.93
C LYS A 47 -3.87 7.26 15.41
N LYS A 48 -3.83 6.30 14.49
CA LYS A 48 -3.58 4.89 14.83
C LYS A 48 -2.26 4.83 15.60
N ALA A 49 -2.31 4.28 16.82
CA ALA A 49 -1.12 4.10 17.62
C ALA A 49 -0.13 3.24 16.83
N HIS A 50 1.09 3.73 16.66
CA HIS A 50 2.15 2.97 16.02
C HIS A 50 2.44 1.77 16.93
N SER A 51 2.08 0.55 16.51
CA SER A 51 2.51 -0.63 17.25
C SER A 51 4.01 -0.79 16.99
N VAL A 52 4.80 -0.57 18.04
CA VAL A 52 6.23 -0.86 17.98
C VAL A 52 6.35 -2.38 17.92
N HIS A 53 7.01 -2.91 16.88
CA HIS A 53 7.31 -4.33 16.82
C HIS A 53 8.26 -4.67 17.97
N ILE A 54 7.76 -5.40 18.98
CA ILE A 54 8.59 -5.90 20.07
C ILE A 54 9.14 -7.26 19.62
N PRO A 55 10.46 -7.40 19.40
CA PRO A 55 11.05 -8.67 19.03
C PRO A 55 10.81 -9.68 20.15
N LYS A 56 10.36 -10.90 19.78
CA LYS A 56 10.15 -11.98 20.73
C LYS A 56 11.50 -12.37 21.35
N ARG A 57 11.58 -12.33 22.68
CA ARG A 57 12.74 -12.85 23.41
C ARG A 57 12.73 -14.37 23.33
N HIS A 58 13.77 -14.94 22.72
CA HIS A 58 14.02 -16.37 22.79
C HIS A 58 14.86 -16.65 24.04
N PHE A 59 14.31 -17.44 24.97
CA PHE A 59 15.10 -17.98 26.06
C PHE A 59 15.90 -19.15 25.51
N HIS A 60 17.20 -18.97 25.33
CA HIS A 60 18.08 -20.11 25.12
C HIS A 60 18.11 -20.92 26.42
N THR A 61 17.41 -22.05 26.42
CA THR A 61 17.54 -23.08 27.44
C THR A 61 18.97 -23.61 27.39
N THR A 62 19.87 -22.99 28.14
CA THR A 62 21.13 -23.61 28.53
C THR A 62 20.81 -24.53 29.70
N HIS A 63 20.36 -25.74 29.37
CA HIS A 63 20.62 -26.88 30.24
C HIS A 63 22.11 -27.18 30.14
N ALA A 64 22.86 -26.75 31.15
CA ALA A 64 24.19 -27.26 31.47
C ALA A 64 24.27 -27.16 33.00
N ALA A 65 23.85 -28.21 33.70
CA ALA A 65 24.60 -29.40 34.10
C ALA A 65 24.98 -29.26 35.58
#